data_AF-A0A9D1JZU2-F1
#
_entry.id   AF-A0A9D1JZU2-F1
#
_cell.length_a   1.000
_cell.length_b   1.000
_cell.length_c   1.000
_cell.angle_alpha   90.00
_cell.angle_beta   90.00
_cell.angle_gamma   90.00
#
_symmetry.space_group_name_H-M   'P 1'
#
loop_
_entity.id
_entity.type
_entity.pdbx_description
1 polymer ?
#
loop_
_entity_poly.entity_id
_entity_poly.type
_entity_poly.pdbx_seq_one_letter_code
_entity_poly.pdbx_strand_id
1 'polypeptide(L)'
;MASSYSCPVCGYDPGRDAGKYPSLARIRAEKVPFGGGHAPDPEEIARLKARIAQLEALLEEKYSASPRPVPEDPLWTNGGISGSIRPRGNVNLPAEVSVPAFLKGNPVTKLAVSAFRGKPVRRVFLPEGLTEIGGECFADCRKLEEVYLPSTLREIQWSAFSGCERLNHLVLPEGLLRIGSECFYRAGLQEICIPSTVREIGDGAFSDCDELRAARLPQGLEKTGIRLFSNCGGLESVQLPDGLAVIEAYMFENCEMLREIRLPASLRSIGDHAFSGCSSLRELELPNGVEKIHREAFAGCRELSRLVLPAAMYGKPLPRLRQTYGVVYRTE
;
A
#
# COMPACT_ATOMS: atom_id res chain seq x y z
N MET A 1 13.30 15.00 17.63
CA MET A 1 13.79 15.33 16.28
C MET A 1 12.90 14.60 15.28
N ALA A 2 11.87 15.28 14.75
CA ALA A 2 11.02 14.71 13.71
C ALA A 2 11.78 14.84 12.38
N SER A 3 12.36 13.74 11.91
CA SER A 3 12.96 13.72 10.59
C SER A 3 11.84 13.75 9.56
N SER A 4 11.69 14.88 8.89
CA SER A 4 10.86 15.07 7.70
C SER A 4 11.43 14.23 6.56
N TYR A 5 11.09 12.94 6.54
CA TYR A 5 11.39 12.06 5.41
C TYR A 5 10.38 12.35 4.30
N SER A 6 10.67 13.34 3.47
CA SER A 6 10.07 13.42 2.14
C SER A 6 10.55 12.21 1.35
N CYS A 7 9.64 11.34 0.91
CA CYS A 7 9.98 10.20 0.10
C CYS A 7 10.42 10.67 -1.30
N PRO A 8 11.68 10.50 -1.71
CA PRO A 8 12.16 10.92 -3.03
C PRO A 8 11.60 10.10 -4.19
N VAL A 9 10.79 9.07 -3.91
CA VAL A 9 10.11 8.23 -4.90
C VAL A 9 8.75 8.85 -5.15
N CYS A 10 7.74 8.56 -4.32
CA CYS A 10 6.38 9.07 -4.48
C CYS A 10 6.18 10.56 -4.12
N GLY A 11 7.23 11.30 -3.77
CA GLY A 11 7.13 12.70 -3.31
C GLY A 11 6.40 12.89 -1.98
N TYR A 12 5.97 11.80 -1.31
CA TYR A 12 5.21 11.81 -0.07
C TYR A 12 6.00 12.52 1.02
N ASP A 13 5.54 13.70 1.40
CA ASP A 13 6.06 14.45 2.54
C ASP A 13 4.92 14.56 3.57
N PRO A 14 5.02 13.89 4.73
CA PRO A 14 3.98 13.96 5.76
C PRO A 14 3.72 15.39 6.26
N GLY A 15 4.67 16.33 6.08
CA GLY A 15 4.49 17.75 6.37
C GLY A 15 3.84 18.56 5.24
N ARG A 16 4.07 18.20 3.96
CA ARG A 16 3.58 18.94 2.79
C ARG A 16 2.22 18.44 2.29
N ASP A 17 1.97 17.14 2.38
CA ASP A 17 0.78 16.51 1.83
C ASP A 17 -0.37 16.38 2.86
N ALA A 18 -0.14 16.74 4.13
CA ALA A 18 -1.19 16.84 5.16
C ALA A 18 -2.38 17.74 4.75
N GLY A 19 -2.21 18.63 3.76
CA GLY A 19 -3.26 19.48 3.19
C GLY A 19 -3.81 19.05 1.82
N LYS A 20 -3.22 18.03 1.16
CA LYS A 20 -3.71 17.50 -0.14
C LYS A 20 -4.72 16.39 0.01
N TYR A 21 -4.76 15.74 1.18
CA TYR A 21 -5.79 14.76 1.53
C TYR A 21 -6.92 15.50 2.27
N PRO A 22 -8.15 15.53 1.73
CA PRO A 22 -9.28 16.17 2.40
C PRO A 22 -9.82 15.34 3.59
N SER A 23 -8.96 14.68 4.38
CA SER A 23 -9.36 13.94 5.59
C SER A 23 -9.07 14.64 6.91
N LEU A 24 -8.39 15.80 6.95
CA LEU A 24 -8.26 16.60 8.19
C LEU A 24 -8.41 18.12 8.01
N ALA A 25 -8.48 18.63 6.77
CA ALA A 25 -8.49 20.08 6.51
C ALA A 25 -9.86 20.77 6.70
N ARG A 26 -10.99 20.04 6.78
CA ARG A 26 -12.32 20.65 6.99
C ARG A 26 -12.80 20.69 8.44
N ILE A 27 -12.01 20.21 9.41
CA ILE A 27 -12.31 20.38 10.85
C ILE A 27 -11.23 21.24 11.56
N ARG A 28 -10.12 21.59 10.88
CA ARG A 28 -9.08 22.50 11.41
C ARG A 28 -8.91 23.83 10.67
N ALA A 29 -9.80 24.15 9.73
CA ALA A 29 -9.76 25.40 8.98
C ALA A 29 -10.91 26.36 9.35
N GLU A 30 -11.22 26.49 10.64
CA GLU A 30 -11.50 27.82 11.18
C GLU A 30 -10.24 28.22 11.95
N LYS A 31 -9.27 28.80 11.21
CA LYS A 31 -8.19 29.56 11.83
C LYS A 31 -8.85 30.73 12.55
N VAL A 32 -9.19 30.55 13.82
CA VAL A 32 -9.31 31.67 14.75
C VAL A 32 -7.94 32.36 14.74
N PRO A 33 -7.84 33.64 14.35
CA PRO A 33 -6.57 34.31 14.22
C PRO A 33 -6.02 34.61 15.62
N PHE A 34 -5.27 33.68 16.20
CA PHE A 34 -4.40 34.00 17.34
C PHE A 34 -3.12 34.64 16.80
N GLY A 35 -3.17 35.95 16.63
CA GLY A 35 -1.97 36.78 16.64
C GLY A 35 -1.43 36.89 18.06
N GLY A 36 -0.12 36.72 18.23
CA GLY A 36 0.61 37.07 19.46
C GLY A 36 0.76 35.92 20.46
N GLY A 37 2.02 35.59 20.80
CA GLY A 37 2.40 34.53 21.74
C GLY A 37 2.05 34.78 23.21
N HIS A 38 0.76 34.92 23.53
CA HIS A 38 0.24 34.78 24.89
C HIS A 38 -0.49 33.44 25.05
N ALA A 39 -0.31 32.80 26.21
CA ALA A 39 -1.10 31.63 26.58
C ALA A 39 -2.59 32.02 26.57
N PRO A 40 -3.48 31.18 25.99
CA PRO A 40 -4.91 31.49 25.92
C PRO A 40 -5.49 31.67 27.32
N ASP A 41 -6.32 32.71 27.47
CA ASP A 41 -6.95 33.09 28.74
C ASP A 41 -7.72 31.88 29.34
N PRO A 42 -7.37 31.44 30.57
CA PRO A 42 -8.07 30.35 31.25
C PRO A 42 -9.59 30.55 31.33
N GLU A 43 -10.08 31.79 31.43
CA GLU A 43 -11.51 32.08 31.44
C GLU A 43 -12.17 31.84 30.08
N GLU A 44 -11.48 32.15 28.98
CA GLU A 44 -11.97 31.93 27.63
C GLU A 44 -12.05 30.44 27.29
N ILE A 45 -11.05 29.66 27.73
CA ILE A 45 -11.07 28.19 27.64
C ILE A 45 -12.24 27.61 28.45
N ALA A 46 -12.48 28.11 29.66
CA ALA A 46 -13.59 27.64 30.51
C ALA A 46 -14.95 27.94 29.86
N ARG A 47 -15.13 29.14 29.27
CA ARG A 47 -16.35 29.51 28.54
C ARG A 47 -16.57 28.64 27.31
N LEU A 48 -15.53 28.36 26.53
CA LEU A 48 -15.63 27.49 25.35
C LEU A 48 -15.98 26.04 25.74
N LYS A 49 -15.36 25.50 26.80
CA LYS A 49 -15.71 24.17 27.31
C LYS A 49 -17.17 24.09 27.78
N ALA A 50 -17.65 25.11 28.50
CA ALA A 50 -19.06 25.18 28.92
C ALA A 50 -20.02 25.26 27.72
N ARG A 51 -19.63 25.98 26.66
CA ARG A 51 -20.43 26.08 25.43
C ARG A 51 -20.50 24.76 24.66
N ILE A 52 -19.40 24.02 24.59
CA ILE A 52 -19.37 22.68 23.99
C ILE A 52 -20.31 21.74 24.76
N ALA A 53 -20.20 21.70 26.09
CA ALA A 53 -21.06 20.85 26.92
C ALA A 53 -22.56 21.20 26.79
N GLN A 54 -22.91 22.49 26.67
CA GLN A 54 -24.29 22.90 26.39
C GLN A 54 -24.79 22.44 25.02
N LEU A 55 -23.94 22.51 23.98
CA LEU A 55 -24.30 22.07 22.64
C LEU A 55 -24.48 20.55 22.58
N GLU A 56 -23.63 19.80 23.28
CA GLU A 56 -23.75 18.34 23.43
C GLU A 56 -25.06 17.95 24.12
N ALA A 57 -25.44 18.64 25.21
CA ALA A 57 -26.70 18.40 25.91
C ALA A 57 -27.94 18.72 25.05
N LEU A 58 -27.91 19.82 24.28
CA LEU A 58 -28.99 20.18 23.34
C LEU A 58 -29.11 19.18 22.18
N LEU A 59 -28.00 18.58 21.74
CA LEU A 59 -28.01 17.49 20.78
C LEU A 59 -28.67 16.25 21.40
N GLU A 60 -28.28 15.85 22.60
CA GLU A 60 -28.88 14.71 23.32
C GLU A 60 -30.39 14.86 23.51
N GLU A 61 -30.86 16.06 23.92
CA GLU A 61 -32.28 16.35 24.08
C GLU A 61 -33.03 16.23 22.74
N LYS A 62 -32.45 16.74 21.65
CA LYS A 62 -33.02 16.70 20.30
C LYS A 62 -33.08 15.29 19.70
N TYR A 63 -32.20 14.39 20.14
CA TYR A 63 -32.14 12.99 19.69
C TYR A 63 -32.77 11.99 20.68
N SER A 64 -33.34 12.45 21.79
CA SER A 64 -34.03 11.61 22.80
C SER A 64 -35.42 11.12 22.39
N ALA A 65 -36.02 11.65 21.32
CA ALA A 65 -37.28 11.18 20.78
C ALA A 65 -37.10 9.81 20.10
N SER A 66 -37.97 8.84 20.43
CA SER A 66 -37.98 7.46 19.91
C SER A 66 -37.54 7.39 18.44
N PRO A 67 -36.61 6.49 18.07
CA PRO A 67 -35.95 6.55 16.77
C PRO A 67 -37.01 6.46 15.68
N ARG A 68 -37.25 7.58 14.98
CA ARG A 68 -37.96 7.54 13.71
C ARG A 68 -37.20 6.52 12.85
N PRO A 69 -37.88 5.59 12.16
CA PRO A 69 -37.20 4.66 11.28
C PRO A 69 -36.31 5.48 10.34
N VAL A 70 -34.99 5.33 10.48
CA VAL A 70 -34.02 6.03 9.66
C VAL A 70 -34.30 5.59 8.22
N PRO A 71 -34.63 6.53 7.30
CA PRO A 71 -34.90 6.18 5.91
C PRO A 71 -33.78 5.28 5.38
N GLU A 72 -34.15 4.22 4.67
CA GLU A 72 -33.15 3.32 4.11
C GLU A 72 -32.23 4.11 3.17
N ASP A 73 -30.92 3.96 3.36
CA ASP A 73 -29.95 4.57 2.45
C ASP A 73 -30.14 3.97 1.04
N PRO A 74 -30.39 4.81 0.02
CA PRO A 74 -30.70 4.33 -1.33
C PRO A 74 -29.51 3.67 -2.02
N LEU A 75 -28.28 3.98 -1.61
CA LEU A 75 -27.05 3.47 -2.22
C LEU A 75 -26.44 2.33 -1.41
N TRP A 76 -26.54 2.39 -0.08
CA TRP A 76 -25.77 1.52 0.81
C TRP A 76 -26.62 0.45 1.51
N THR A 77 -26.00 -0.69 1.80
CA THR A 77 -26.57 -1.76 2.61
C THR A 77 -25.48 -2.44 3.45
N ASN A 78 -25.90 -3.27 4.40
CA ASN A 78 -24.97 -4.02 5.25
C ASN A 78 -24.13 -4.99 4.40
N GLY A 79 -22.85 -5.07 4.73
CA GLY A 79 -21.85 -5.91 4.09
C GLY A 79 -21.90 -7.41 4.44
N GLY A 80 -22.88 -7.87 5.21
CA GLY A 80 -23.06 -9.25 5.65
C GLY A 80 -22.45 -9.57 7.02
N ILE A 81 -21.64 -8.67 7.57
CA ILE A 81 -21.03 -8.78 8.91
C ILE A 81 -21.09 -7.44 9.64
N SER A 82 -20.90 -7.47 10.96
CA SER A 82 -20.91 -6.25 11.78
C SER A 82 -19.91 -5.20 11.30
N GLY A 83 -20.36 -3.94 11.24
CA GLY A 83 -19.56 -2.79 10.79
C GLY A 83 -19.20 -2.79 9.31
N SER A 84 -19.65 -3.78 8.52
CA SER A 84 -19.35 -3.86 7.09
C SER A 84 -20.41 -3.18 6.24
N ILE A 85 -19.98 -2.53 5.16
CA ILE A 85 -20.84 -1.84 4.19
C ILE A 85 -20.57 -2.31 2.76
N ARG A 86 -21.60 -2.26 1.92
CA ARG A 86 -21.50 -2.42 0.47
C ARG A 86 -22.55 -1.58 -0.27
N PRO A 87 -22.32 -1.22 -1.53
CA PRO A 87 -23.36 -0.74 -2.43
C PRO A 87 -24.50 -1.79 -2.57
N ARG A 88 -25.74 -1.33 -2.73
CA ARG A 88 -26.85 -2.22 -3.11
C ARG A 88 -26.62 -2.79 -4.52
N GLY A 89 -26.90 -4.07 -4.72
CA GLY A 89 -26.52 -4.81 -5.93
C GLY A 89 -26.94 -4.15 -7.26
N ASN A 90 -28.15 -3.61 -7.32
CA ASN A 90 -28.74 -3.02 -8.53
C ASN A 90 -28.58 -1.49 -8.65
N VAL A 91 -27.73 -0.86 -7.83
CA VAL A 91 -27.51 0.59 -7.94
C VAL A 91 -26.44 0.91 -8.98
N ASN A 92 -26.74 1.89 -9.82
CA ASN A 92 -25.75 2.57 -10.65
C ASN A 92 -24.99 3.53 -9.74
N LEU A 93 -23.75 3.17 -9.41
CA LEU A 93 -22.89 4.07 -8.65
C LEU A 93 -22.45 5.24 -9.54
N PRO A 94 -22.45 6.46 -9.00
CA PRO A 94 -21.79 7.59 -9.67
C PRO A 94 -20.29 7.30 -9.84
N ALA A 95 -19.66 8.03 -10.76
CA ALA A 95 -18.20 7.94 -10.96
C ALA A 95 -17.42 8.34 -9.69
N GLU A 96 -17.99 9.22 -8.86
CA GLU A 96 -17.42 9.61 -7.57
C GLU A 96 -18.31 9.11 -6.44
N VAL A 97 -17.74 8.30 -5.54
CA VAL A 97 -18.47 7.65 -4.45
C VAL A 97 -17.86 8.03 -3.11
N SER A 98 -18.68 8.49 -2.17
CA SER A 98 -18.30 8.66 -0.78
C SER A 98 -18.99 7.61 0.08
N VAL A 99 -18.20 6.76 0.73
CA VAL A 99 -18.71 5.75 1.67
C VAL A 99 -19.10 6.46 2.97
N PRO A 100 -20.31 6.26 3.52
CA PRO A 100 -20.73 6.93 4.74
C PRO A 100 -20.01 6.37 5.96
N ALA A 101 -19.68 7.22 6.92
CA ALA A 101 -19.07 6.81 8.19
C ALA A 101 -20.01 6.01 9.09
N PHE A 102 -21.32 6.15 8.91
CA PHE A 102 -22.35 5.44 9.66
C PHE A 102 -23.42 4.87 8.75
N LEU A 103 -23.86 3.64 9.02
CA LEU A 103 -24.99 3.00 8.36
C LEU A 103 -26.05 2.65 9.41
N LYS A 104 -27.23 3.29 9.31
CA LYS A 104 -28.34 3.10 10.27
C LYS A 104 -27.89 3.29 11.73
N GLY A 105 -27.07 4.31 11.99
CA GLY A 105 -26.53 4.63 13.32
C GLY A 105 -25.32 3.80 13.77
N ASN A 106 -24.92 2.78 13.01
CA ASN A 106 -23.76 1.95 13.35
C ASN A 106 -22.51 2.45 12.60
N PRO A 107 -21.35 2.55 13.25
CA PRO A 107 -20.11 2.95 12.59
C PRO A 107 -19.72 1.94 11.50
N VAL A 108 -19.28 2.46 10.36
CA VAL A 108 -18.73 1.68 9.26
C VAL A 108 -17.25 1.47 9.51
N THR A 109 -16.89 0.24 9.86
CA THR A 109 -15.50 -0.13 10.17
C THR A 109 -14.86 -0.97 9.07
N LYS A 110 -15.64 -1.52 8.11
CA LYS A 110 -15.14 -2.42 7.07
C LYS A 110 -15.84 -2.22 5.72
N LEU A 111 -15.13 -2.40 4.61
CA LEU A 111 -15.78 -2.66 3.32
C LEU A 111 -15.99 -4.16 3.14
N ALA A 112 -17.14 -4.54 2.60
CA ALA A 112 -17.42 -5.94 2.33
C ALA A 112 -16.55 -6.49 1.20
N VAL A 113 -16.36 -7.81 1.23
CA VAL A 113 -15.81 -8.58 0.12
C VAL A 113 -16.57 -8.28 -1.16
N SER A 114 -15.84 -8.02 -2.24
CA SER A 114 -16.35 -7.72 -3.59
C SER A 114 -17.34 -6.54 -3.66
N ALA A 115 -17.37 -5.63 -2.68
CA ALA A 115 -18.39 -4.58 -2.58
C ALA A 115 -18.50 -3.70 -3.84
N PHE A 116 -17.38 -3.36 -4.45
CA PHE A 116 -17.27 -2.56 -5.67
C PHE A 116 -16.81 -3.38 -6.88
N ARG A 117 -16.72 -4.71 -6.80
CA ARG A 117 -16.14 -5.52 -7.88
C ARG A 117 -16.77 -5.21 -9.25
N GLY A 118 -15.94 -4.88 -10.23
CA GLY A 118 -16.34 -4.53 -11.59
C GLY A 118 -17.14 -3.24 -11.73
N LYS A 119 -17.31 -2.45 -10.67
CA LYS A 119 -18.11 -1.22 -10.72
C LYS A 119 -17.33 -0.11 -11.43
N PRO A 120 -18.00 0.74 -12.24
CA PRO A 120 -17.35 1.78 -13.03
C PRO A 120 -17.04 3.05 -12.19
N VAL A 121 -16.62 2.89 -10.94
CA VAL A 121 -16.22 3.99 -10.06
C VAL A 121 -14.87 4.55 -10.49
N ARG A 122 -14.71 5.87 -10.38
CA ARG A 122 -13.50 6.62 -10.74
C ARG A 122 -12.79 7.18 -9.52
N ARG A 123 -13.54 7.70 -8.55
CA ARG A 123 -13.01 8.22 -7.29
C ARG A 123 -13.79 7.67 -6.11
N VAL A 124 -13.09 7.21 -5.07
CA VAL A 124 -13.72 6.66 -3.87
C VAL A 124 -13.15 7.32 -2.62
N PHE A 125 -14.03 7.86 -1.79
CA PHE A 125 -13.70 8.40 -0.47
C PHE A 125 -14.13 7.44 0.62
N LEU A 126 -13.17 6.96 1.41
CA LEU A 126 -13.44 6.08 2.54
C LEU A 126 -13.47 6.89 3.85
N PRO A 127 -14.43 6.61 4.76
CA PRO A 127 -14.58 7.36 5.99
C PRO A 127 -13.50 7.00 7.02
N GLU A 128 -13.13 7.97 7.84
CA GLU A 128 -12.35 7.70 9.06
C GLU A 128 -13.16 6.76 10.00
N GLY A 129 -12.44 5.89 10.72
CA GLY A 129 -13.01 4.79 11.51
C GLY A 129 -13.05 3.46 10.75
N LEU A 130 -12.90 3.47 9.43
CA LEU A 130 -12.75 2.25 8.63
C LEU A 130 -11.35 1.65 8.85
N THR A 131 -11.34 0.37 9.18
CA THR A 131 -10.16 -0.39 9.61
C THR A 131 -9.77 -1.49 8.63
N GLU A 132 -10.69 -1.92 7.75
CA GLU A 132 -10.48 -3.07 6.88
C GLU A 132 -11.13 -2.85 5.50
N ILE A 133 -10.37 -3.11 4.44
CA ILE A 133 -10.89 -3.28 3.08
C ILE A 133 -10.97 -4.78 2.80
N GLY A 134 -12.20 -5.27 2.58
CA GLY A 134 -12.46 -6.68 2.29
C GLY A 134 -11.81 -7.15 0.99
N GLY A 135 -11.67 -8.46 0.83
CA GLY A 135 -11.04 -9.00 -0.36
C GLY A 135 -11.85 -8.75 -1.65
N GLU A 136 -11.17 -8.63 -2.80
CA GLU A 136 -11.76 -8.28 -4.11
C GLU A 136 -12.60 -6.99 -4.07
N CYS A 137 -12.51 -6.17 -3.02
CA CYS A 137 -13.46 -5.08 -2.79
C CYS A 137 -13.60 -4.17 -4.01
N PHE A 138 -12.48 -3.80 -4.63
CA PHE A 138 -12.39 -3.01 -5.86
C PHE A 138 -11.85 -3.83 -7.05
N ALA A 139 -11.89 -5.16 -7.00
CA ALA A 139 -11.40 -5.97 -8.11
C ALA A 139 -12.09 -5.60 -9.42
N ASP A 140 -11.36 -5.56 -10.53
CA ASP A 140 -11.84 -5.19 -11.86
C ASP A 140 -12.48 -3.78 -11.95
N CYS A 141 -12.23 -2.88 -10.99
CA CYS A 141 -12.64 -1.47 -11.09
C CYS A 141 -11.74 -0.72 -12.08
N ARG A 142 -11.80 -1.08 -13.37
CA ARG A 142 -10.90 -0.57 -14.43
C ARG A 142 -10.98 0.94 -14.67
N LYS A 143 -12.00 1.61 -14.13
CA LYS A 143 -12.15 3.07 -14.21
C LYS A 143 -11.62 3.81 -12.98
N LEU A 144 -11.20 3.09 -11.94
CA LEU A 144 -10.78 3.66 -10.68
C LEU A 144 -9.43 4.36 -10.85
N GLU A 145 -9.43 5.67 -10.61
CA GLU A 145 -8.27 6.54 -10.75
C GLU A 145 -7.75 7.00 -9.37
N GLU A 146 -8.64 7.21 -8.40
CA GLU A 146 -8.28 7.70 -7.07
C GLU A 146 -9.06 6.99 -5.96
N VAL A 147 -8.36 6.61 -4.90
CA VAL A 147 -8.95 6.10 -3.65
C VAL A 147 -8.32 6.83 -2.49
N TYR A 148 -9.16 7.45 -1.66
CA TYR A 148 -8.74 8.13 -0.44
C TYR A 148 -8.89 7.16 0.73
N LEU A 149 -7.75 6.59 1.16
CA LEU A 149 -7.69 5.66 2.29
C LEU A 149 -7.67 6.43 3.62
N PRO A 150 -8.39 5.96 4.65
CA PRO A 150 -8.47 6.64 5.94
C PRO A 150 -7.26 6.33 6.82
N SER A 151 -6.92 7.22 7.74
CA SER A 151 -5.78 7.04 8.67
C SER A 151 -5.96 5.86 9.65
N THR A 152 -7.21 5.43 9.85
CA THR A 152 -7.57 4.29 10.70
C THR A 152 -7.41 2.93 10.05
N LEU A 153 -7.12 2.86 8.74
CA LEU A 153 -7.01 1.61 8.01
C LEU A 153 -5.86 0.74 8.55
N ARG A 154 -6.16 -0.51 8.88
CA ARG A 154 -5.20 -1.49 9.42
C ARG A 154 -4.90 -2.62 8.45
N GLU A 155 -5.84 -2.97 7.58
CA GLU A 155 -5.71 -4.13 6.70
C GLU A 155 -6.39 -3.93 5.35
N ILE A 156 -5.70 -4.36 4.29
CA ILE A 156 -6.26 -4.56 2.96
C ILE A 156 -6.14 -6.03 2.63
N GLN A 157 -7.26 -6.70 2.36
CA GLN A 157 -7.30 -8.14 2.11
C GLN A 157 -6.90 -8.51 0.67
N TRP A 158 -6.96 -9.82 0.37
CA TRP A 158 -6.55 -10.36 -0.92
C TRP A 158 -7.26 -9.68 -2.09
N SER A 159 -6.55 -9.54 -3.21
CA SER A 159 -7.06 -9.05 -4.51
C SER A 159 -7.89 -7.76 -4.45
N ALA A 160 -7.77 -6.95 -3.38
CA ALA A 160 -8.70 -5.86 -3.10
C ALA A 160 -8.74 -4.79 -4.18
N PHE A 161 -7.61 -4.54 -4.86
CA PHE A 161 -7.45 -3.62 -5.98
C PHE A 161 -6.95 -4.34 -7.24
N SER A 162 -7.18 -5.65 -7.35
CA SER A 162 -6.77 -6.43 -8.52
C SER A 162 -7.46 -5.92 -9.79
N GLY A 163 -6.70 -5.72 -10.88
CA GLY A 163 -7.22 -5.22 -12.16
C GLY A 163 -7.64 -3.74 -12.14
N CYS A 164 -7.22 -2.96 -11.14
CA CYS A 164 -7.39 -1.49 -11.13
C CYS A 164 -6.38 -0.81 -12.05
N GLU A 165 -6.49 -1.04 -13.36
CA GLU A 165 -5.53 -0.64 -14.40
C GLU A 165 -5.32 0.88 -14.54
N ARG A 166 -6.23 1.71 -13.99
CA ARG A 166 -6.13 3.18 -14.02
C ARG A 166 -5.72 3.80 -12.68
N LEU A 167 -5.52 2.98 -11.65
CA LEU A 167 -5.10 3.44 -10.33
C LEU A 167 -3.58 3.67 -10.36
N ASN A 168 -3.19 4.85 -10.85
CA ASN A 168 -1.78 5.14 -11.12
C ASN A 168 -1.00 5.59 -9.88
N HIS A 169 -1.70 6.15 -8.90
CA HIS A 169 -1.11 6.65 -7.66
C HIS A 169 -1.99 6.26 -6.49
N LEU A 170 -1.36 5.69 -5.46
CA LEU A 170 -2.04 5.31 -4.23
C LEU A 170 -1.16 5.63 -3.03
N VAL A 171 -1.75 6.29 -2.05
CA VAL A 171 -1.08 6.64 -0.80
C VAL A 171 -1.63 5.73 0.28
N LEU A 172 -0.78 4.81 0.72
CA LEU A 172 -1.10 3.92 1.82
C LEU A 172 -0.93 4.69 3.15
N PRO A 173 -1.89 4.60 4.08
CA PRO A 173 -1.84 5.34 5.33
C PRO A 173 -0.83 4.72 6.31
N GLU A 174 -0.11 5.57 7.05
CA GLU A 174 0.65 5.12 8.23
C GLU A 174 -0.30 4.47 9.24
N GLY A 175 0.13 3.36 9.83
CA GLY A 175 -0.70 2.51 10.67
C GLY A 175 -1.37 1.34 9.94
N LEU A 176 -1.24 1.23 8.62
CA LEU A 176 -1.54 0.00 7.88
C LEU A 176 -0.58 -1.11 8.33
N LEU A 177 -1.10 -2.29 8.64
CA LEU A 177 -0.33 -3.41 9.20
C LEU A 177 -0.11 -4.53 8.17
N ARG A 178 -1.10 -4.79 7.31
CA ARG A 178 -1.09 -5.93 6.38
C ARG A 178 -1.63 -5.57 5.00
N ILE A 179 -0.96 -6.10 3.97
CA ILE A 179 -1.38 -6.08 2.57
C ILE A 179 -1.56 -7.54 2.11
N GLY A 180 -2.76 -7.90 1.70
CA GLY A 180 -3.10 -9.27 1.30
C GLY A 180 -2.48 -9.71 -0.02
N SER A 181 -2.56 -11.02 -0.30
CA SER A 181 -2.09 -11.61 -1.55
C SER A 181 -2.81 -11.02 -2.76
N GLU A 182 -2.09 -10.80 -3.86
CA GLU A 182 -2.61 -10.26 -5.12
C GLU A 182 -3.33 -8.90 -4.98
N CYS A 183 -3.15 -8.20 -3.86
CA CYS A 183 -3.91 -6.99 -3.51
C CYS A 183 -3.93 -5.95 -4.63
N PHE A 184 -2.80 -5.74 -5.30
CA PHE A 184 -2.64 -4.83 -6.43
C PHE A 184 -2.27 -5.56 -7.72
N TYR A 185 -2.63 -6.84 -7.86
CA TYR A 185 -2.38 -7.60 -9.09
C TYR A 185 -2.91 -6.84 -10.31
N ARG A 186 -2.09 -6.59 -11.34
CA ARG A 186 -2.47 -5.79 -12.53
C ARG A 186 -3.01 -4.39 -12.23
N ALA A 187 -2.57 -3.77 -11.14
CA ALA A 187 -2.87 -2.36 -10.91
C ALA A 187 -1.99 -1.46 -11.79
N GLY A 188 -2.51 -0.31 -12.20
CA GLY A 188 -1.78 0.69 -13.00
C GLY A 188 -0.75 1.51 -12.23
N LEU A 189 -0.36 1.08 -11.02
CA LEU A 189 0.48 1.84 -10.11
C LEU A 189 1.82 2.17 -10.77
N GLN A 190 2.21 3.44 -10.78
CA GLN A 190 3.51 3.87 -11.31
C GLN A 190 4.60 3.81 -10.24
N GLU A 191 4.24 4.10 -9.00
CA GLU A 191 5.15 4.06 -7.87
C GLU A 191 4.39 3.63 -6.62
N ILE A 192 5.08 2.95 -5.70
CA ILE A 192 4.50 2.59 -4.41
C ILE A 192 5.47 2.76 -3.25
N CYS A 193 4.98 3.42 -2.20
CA CYS A 193 5.67 3.63 -0.95
C CYS A 193 4.92 2.88 0.15
N ILE A 194 5.47 1.77 0.63
CA ILE A 194 4.84 0.98 1.68
C ILE A 194 5.14 1.63 3.04
N PRO A 195 4.11 1.93 3.87
CA PRO A 195 4.28 2.59 5.16
C PRO A 195 5.12 1.78 6.13
N SER A 196 5.84 2.47 7.03
CA SER A 196 6.78 1.86 7.97
C SER A 196 6.14 0.85 8.94
N THR A 197 4.83 0.94 9.13
CA THR A 197 4.02 0.11 10.02
C THR A 197 3.63 -1.25 9.42
N VAL A 198 3.76 -1.43 8.09
CA VAL A 198 3.37 -2.70 7.44
C VAL A 198 4.35 -3.79 7.83
N ARG A 199 3.82 -4.91 8.37
CA ARG A 199 4.60 -6.08 8.81
C ARG A 199 4.53 -7.25 7.84
N GLU A 200 3.44 -7.36 7.10
CA GLU A 200 3.20 -8.50 6.20
C GLU A 200 2.69 -8.01 4.84
N ILE A 201 3.28 -8.55 3.77
CA ILE A 201 2.81 -8.39 2.39
C ILE A 201 2.63 -9.78 1.77
N GLY A 202 1.42 -10.05 1.27
CA GLY A 202 1.05 -11.35 0.71
C GLY A 202 1.66 -11.67 -0.66
N ASP A 203 1.42 -12.90 -1.10
CA ASP A 203 1.93 -13.43 -2.37
C ASP A 203 1.40 -12.63 -3.56
N GLY A 204 2.28 -12.28 -4.49
CA GLY A 204 1.93 -11.58 -5.72
C GLY A 204 1.25 -10.22 -5.51
N ALA A 205 1.43 -9.57 -4.35
CA ALA A 205 0.68 -8.36 -4.03
C ALA A 205 0.83 -7.23 -5.06
N PHE A 206 1.95 -7.16 -5.78
CA PHE A 206 2.19 -6.23 -6.89
C PHE A 206 2.51 -6.96 -8.20
N SER A 207 2.12 -8.22 -8.37
CA SER A 207 2.37 -8.95 -9.61
C SER A 207 1.65 -8.34 -10.80
N ASP A 208 2.25 -8.46 -11.99
CA ASP A 208 1.74 -7.93 -13.27
C ASP A 208 1.45 -6.40 -13.23
N CYS A 209 2.12 -5.63 -12.37
CA CYS A 209 2.05 -4.17 -12.38
C CYS A 209 3.03 -3.60 -13.41
N ASP A 210 2.70 -3.70 -14.70
CA ASP A 210 3.60 -3.34 -15.81
C ASP A 210 4.06 -1.87 -15.80
N GLU A 211 3.24 -0.98 -15.26
CA GLU A 211 3.53 0.46 -15.17
C GLU A 211 4.37 0.85 -13.93
N LEU A 212 4.60 -0.09 -13.00
CA LEU A 212 5.30 0.17 -11.74
C LEU A 212 6.79 0.36 -11.99
N ARG A 213 7.28 1.59 -11.80
CA ARG A 213 8.69 1.98 -12.03
C ARG A 213 9.53 1.95 -10.77
N ALA A 214 8.92 2.22 -9.62
CA ALA A 214 9.64 2.28 -8.35
C ALA A 214 8.82 1.76 -7.17
N ALA A 215 9.47 0.97 -6.31
CA ALA A 215 8.87 0.44 -5.09
C ALA A 215 9.78 0.62 -3.87
N ARG A 216 9.19 0.99 -2.72
CA ARG A 216 9.88 1.04 -1.43
C ARG A 216 9.20 0.12 -0.43
N LEU A 217 9.92 -0.91 0.01
CA LEU A 217 9.49 -1.79 1.09
C LEU A 217 9.81 -1.17 2.47
N PRO A 218 9.03 -1.49 3.52
CA PRO A 218 9.21 -0.90 4.83
C PRO A 218 10.31 -1.60 5.63
N GLN A 219 11.09 -0.85 6.40
CA GLN A 219 12.26 -1.38 7.12
C GLN A 219 11.93 -2.47 8.15
N GLY A 220 10.74 -2.42 8.75
CA GLY A 220 10.28 -3.41 9.73
C GLY A 220 9.38 -4.49 9.13
N LEU A 221 9.57 -4.84 7.86
CA LEU A 221 8.84 -5.92 7.20
C LEU A 221 9.30 -7.28 7.76
N GLU A 222 8.35 -8.06 8.26
CA GLU A 222 8.61 -9.37 8.86
C GLU A 222 8.37 -10.51 7.87
N LYS A 223 7.39 -10.35 6.97
CA LYS A 223 6.99 -11.37 6.00
C LYS A 223 6.72 -10.79 4.61
N THR A 224 7.36 -11.37 3.61
CA THR A 224 7.10 -11.14 2.18
C THR A 224 6.58 -12.41 1.53
N GLY A 225 5.57 -12.29 0.67
CA GLY A 225 5.09 -13.38 -0.16
C GLY A 225 5.97 -13.65 -1.39
N ILE A 226 5.73 -14.82 -2.00
CA ILE A 226 6.32 -15.18 -3.29
C ILE A 226 5.77 -14.29 -4.41
N ARG A 227 6.49 -14.15 -5.53
CA ARG A 227 6.05 -13.37 -6.70
C ARG A 227 5.79 -11.88 -6.45
N LEU A 228 6.24 -11.30 -5.34
CA LEU A 228 5.83 -9.95 -4.91
C LEU A 228 5.79 -8.89 -6.03
N PHE A 229 6.80 -8.85 -6.89
CA PHE A 229 6.90 -7.98 -8.07
C PHE A 229 7.09 -8.79 -9.39
N SER A 230 6.63 -10.05 -9.44
CA SER A 230 6.68 -10.85 -10.67
C SER A 230 5.92 -10.16 -11.81
N ASN A 231 6.49 -10.17 -13.02
CA ASN A 231 6.00 -9.52 -14.23
C ASN A 231 5.78 -8.00 -14.08
N CYS A 232 6.55 -7.31 -13.24
CA CYS A 232 6.57 -5.83 -13.25
C CYS A 232 7.58 -5.34 -14.30
N GLY A 233 7.20 -5.41 -15.59
CA GLY A 233 8.12 -5.11 -16.70
C GLY A 233 8.77 -3.72 -16.64
N GLY A 234 8.02 -2.73 -16.15
CA GLY A 234 8.48 -1.35 -15.99
C GLY A 234 9.34 -1.06 -14.75
N LEU A 235 9.60 -2.03 -13.87
CA LEU A 235 10.25 -1.79 -12.58
C LEU A 235 11.73 -1.47 -12.74
N GLU A 236 12.11 -0.22 -12.50
CA GLU A 236 13.48 0.29 -12.64
C GLU A 236 14.25 0.26 -11.32
N SER A 237 13.57 0.51 -10.18
CA SER A 237 14.23 0.61 -8.87
C SER A 237 13.39 0.04 -7.73
N VAL A 238 14.05 -0.66 -6.82
CA VAL A 238 13.43 -1.22 -5.62
C VAL A 238 14.31 -0.94 -4.41
N GLN A 239 13.70 -0.41 -3.35
CA GLN A 239 14.35 -0.27 -2.04
C GLN A 239 13.91 -1.41 -1.14
N LEU A 240 14.83 -2.33 -0.88
CA LEU A 240 14.64 -3.46 0.03
C LEU A 240 14.88 -3.03 1.48
N PRO A 241 14.25 -3.68 2.47
CA PRO A 241 14.52 -3.40 3.86
C PRO A 241 15.87 -4.01 4.28
N ASP A 242 16.58 -3.31 5.17
CA ASP A 242 17.93 -3.68 5.62
C ASP A 242 17.96 -5.03 6.36
N GLY A 243 16.82 -5.46 6.89
CA GLY A 243 16.62 -6.73 7.60
C GLY A 243 16.10 -7.88 6.73
N LEU A 244 15.92 -7.71 5.42
CA LEU A 244 15.40 -8.77 4.55
C LEU A 244 16.38 -9.96 4.49
N ALA A 245 15.96 -11.11 5.00
CA ALA A 245 16.80 -12.31 5.03
C ALA A 245 16.64 -13.19 3.77
N VAL A 246 15.50 -13.11 3.09
CA VAL A 246 15.16 -13.97 1.95
C VAL A 246 14.56 -13.13 0.83
N ILE A 247 15.07 -13.33 -0.38
CA ILE A 247 14.37 -12.94 -1.61
C ILE A 247 13.59 -14.17 -2.05
N GLU A 248 12.27 -14.07 -2.02
CA GLU A 248 11.37 -15.18 -2.28
C GLU A 248 11.41 -15.66 -3.74
N ALA A 249 10.86 -16.85 -3.96
CA ALA A 249 10.74 -17.40 -5.31
C ALA A 249 9.95 -16.44 -6.22
N TYR A 250 10.46 -16.25 -7.43
CA TYR A 250 9.87 -15.39 -8.46
C TYR A 250 9.69 -13.90 -8.06
N MET A 251 10.32 -13.42 -6.98
CA MET A 251 10.03 -12.08 -6.43
C MET A 251 10.19 -10.95 -7.44
N PHE A 252 11.20 -10.99 -8.30
CA PHE A 252 11.48 -10.03 -9.39
C PHE A 252 11.50 -10.73 -10.77
N GLU A 253 10.75 -11.83 -10.91
CA GLU A 253 10.62 -12.49 -12.21
C GLU A 253 10.11 -11.50 -13.27
N ASN A 254 10.72 -11.49 -14.46
CA ASN A 254 10.39 -10.63 -15.59
C ASN A 254 10.30 -9.12 -15.26
N CYS A 255 11.08 -8.64 -14.28
CA CYS A 255 11.32 -7.21 -14.10
C CYS A 255 12.32 -6.71 -15.15
N GLU A 256 11.86 -6.60 -16.40
CA GLU A 256 12.74 -6.39 -17.56
C GLU A 256 13.56 -5.09 -17.49
N MET A 257 13.01 -4.03 -16.90
CA MET A 257 13.68 -2.72 -16.76
C MET A 257 14.55 -2.58 -15.50
N LEU A 258 14.66 -3.61 -14.65
CA LEU A 258 15.44 -3.53 -13.41
C LEU A 258 16.94 -3.53 -13.74
N ARG A 259 17.57 -2.35 -13.65
CA ARG A 259 18.98 -2.16 -14.04
C ARG A 259 19.98 -2.41 -12.92
N GLU A 260 19.60 -2.00 -11.71
CA GLU A 260 20.40 -2.13 -10.50
C GLU A 260 19.49 -2.47 -9.32
N ILE A 261 19.99 -3.27 -8.40
CA ILE A 261 19.31 -3.54 -7.14
C ILE A 261 20.36 -3.65 -6.04
N ARG A 262 20.11 -2.95 -4.92
CA ARG A 262 20.95 -3.05 -3.73
C ARG A 262 20.39 -4.15 -2.84
N LEU A 263 21.18 -5.21 -2.66
CA LEU A 263 20.83 -6.32 -1.78
C LEU A 263 21.22 -6.00 -0.33
N PRO A 264 20.35 -6.26 0.66
CA PRO A 264 20.64 -5.95 2.05
C PRO A 264 21.68 -6.91 2.63
N ALA A 265 22.52 -6.42 3.54
CA ALA A 265 23.59 -7.21 4.17
C ALA A 265 23.06 -8.41 5.00
N SER A 266 21.79 -8.36 5.43
CA SER A 266 21.09 -9.44 6.12
C SER A 266 20.72 -10.61 5.22
N LEU A 267 20.80 -10.47 3.89
CA LEU A 267 20.34 -11.48 2.95
C LEU A 267 21.08 -12.81 3.16
N ARG A 268 20.33 -13.91 3.19
CA ARG A 268 20.82 -15.29 3.38
C ARG A 268 20.46 -16.20 2.21
N SER A 269 19.30 -15.99 1.58
CA SER A 269 18.80 -16.88 0.53
C SER A 269 18.15 -16.13 -0.63
N ILE A 270 18.38 -16.61 -1.85
CA ILE A 270 17.75 -16.14 -3.09
C ILE A 270 16.96 -17.31 -3.69
N GLY A 271 15.64 -17.16 -3.79
CA GLY A 271 14.69 -18.19 -4.20
C GLY A 271 14.72 -18.55 -5.70
N ASP A 272 13.98 -19.60 -6.05
CA ASP A 272 13.90 -20.09 -7.42
C ASP A 272 13.36 -18.99 -8.34
N HIS A 273 14.01 -18.77 -9.49
CA HIS A 273 13.65 -17.74 -10.47
C HIS A 273 13.54 -16.30 -9.93
N ALA A 274 14.14 -15.99 -8.78
CA ALA A 274 13.98 -14.71 -8.09
C ALA A 274 14.22 -13.47 -8.97
N PHE A 275 15.19 -13.50 -9.87
CA PHE A 275 15.51 -12.48 -10.86
C PHE A 275 15.44 -13.02 -12.30
N SER A 276 14.71 -14.11 -12.51
CA SER A 276 14.55 -14.70 -13.84
C SER A 276 13.95 -13.65 -14.79
N GLY A 277 14.52 -13.45 -15.97
CA GLY A 277 14.02 -12.48 -16.96
C GLY A 277 14.31 -11.01 -16.64
N CYS A 278 15.10 -10.68 -15.61
CA CYS A 278 15.62 -9.32 -15.38
C CYS A 278 16.64 -8.94 -16.47
N SER A 279 16.17 -8.67 -17.68
CA SER A 279 16.99 -8.59 -18.88
C SER A 279 17.95 -7.40 -18.90
N SER A 280 17.60 -6.29 -18.22
CA SER A 280 18.42 -5.08 -18.10
C SER A 280 19.38 -5.06 -16.89
N LEU A 281 19.38 -6.10 -16.04
CA LEU A 281 20.24 -6.13 -14.85
C LEU A 281 21.70 -6.31 -15.26
N ARG A 282 22.56 -5.32 -15.01
CA ARG A 282 23.94 -5.28 -15.54
C ARG A 282 25.00 -5.81 -14.59
N GLU A 283 24.90 -5.37 -13.35
CA GLU A 283 25.83 -5.71 -12.28
C GLU A 283 25.04 -6.09 -11.03
N LEU A 284 25.52 -7.11 -10.33
CA LEU A 284 24.96 -7.51 -9.05
C LEU A 284 26.08 -7.94 -8.10
N GLU A 285 26.04 -7.41 -6.88
CA GLU A 285 26.92 -7.79 -5.79
C GLU A 285 26.12 -8.54 -4.74
N LEU A 286 26.48 -9.81 -4.52
CA LEU A 286 25.84 -10.62 -3.51
C LEU A 286 26.50 -10.37 -2.13
N PRO A 287 25.71 -10.07 -1.09
CA PRO A 287 26.23 -9.89 0.25
C PRO A 287 26.98 -11.13 0.77
N ASN A 288 28.00 -10.91 1.61
CA ASN A 288 28.80 -11.97 2.23
C ASN A 288 27.99 -13.03 3.00
N GLY A 289 26.80 -12.66 3.48
CA GLY A 289 25.91 -13.56 4.22
C GLY A 289 25.09 -14.51 3.35
N VAL A 290 25.12 -14.42 2.02
CA VAL A 290 24.32 -15.28 1.15
C VAL A 290 24.85 -16.73 1.18
N GLU A 291 24.00 -17.64 1.62
CA GLU A 291 24.32 -19.07 1.80
C GLU A 291 23.75 -19.93 0.66
N LYS A 292 22.61 -19.52 0.10
CA LYS A 292 21.82 -20.31 -0.86
C LYS A 292 21.36 -19.45 -2.03
N ILE A 293 21.59 -19.97 -3.24
CA ILE A 293 20.99 -19.47 -4.48
C ILE A 293 20.28 -20.66 -5.14
N HIS A 294 18.98 -20.50 -5.35
CA HIS A 294 18.12 -21.54 -5.88
C HIS A 294 18.14 -21.61 -7.42
N ARG A 295 17.33 -22.50 -8.01
CA ARG A 295 17.41 -22.80 -9.45
C ARG A 295 16.98 -21.59 -10.26
N GLU A 296 17.72 -21.36 -11.36
CA GLU A 296 17.35 -20.36 -12.36
C GLU A 296 17.14 -18.94 -11.79
N ALA A 297 17.72 -18.65 -10.62
CA ALA A 297 17.56 -17.38 -9.92
C ALA A 297 17.90 -16.16 -10.78
N PHE A 298 18.83 -16.31 -11.73
CA PHE A 298 19.22 -15.25 -12.68
C PHE A 298 19.10 -15.72 -14.15
N ALA A 299 18.22 -16.70 -14.43
CA ALA A 299 18.00 -17.15 -15.81
C ALA A 299 17.47 -15.98 -16.66
N GLY A 300 17.91 -15.86 -17.91
CA GLY A 300 17.42 -14.77 -18.78
C GLY A 300 17.86 -13.35 -18.40
N CYS A 301 18.77 -13.16 -17.44
CA CYS A 301 19.42 -11.87 -17.17
C CYS A 301 20.43 -11.53 -18.28
N ARG A 302 19.94 -11.10 -19.46
CA ARG A 302 20.73 -10.99 -20.70
C ARG A 302 21.86 -9.96 -20.65
N GLU A 303 21.69 -8.84 -19.94
CA GLU A 303 22.71 -7.80 -19.78
C GLU A 303 23.66 -8.03 -18.59
N LEU A 304 23.48 -9.09 -17.80
CA LEU A 304 24.29 -9.33 -16.60
C LEU A 304 25.72 -9.68 -17.00
N SER A 305 26.62 -8.71 -16.83
CA SER A 305 28.03 -8.80 -17.22
C SER A 305 28.96 -9.06 -16.03
N ARG A 306 28.56 -8.59 -14.84
CA ARG A 306 29.33 -8.74 -13.59
C ARG A 306 28.44 -9.25 -12.46
N LEU A 307 28.80 -10.40 -11.91
CA LEU A 307 28.20 -10.96 -10.71
C LEU A 307 29.31 -11.24 -9.69
N VAL A 308 29.30 -10.51 -8.57
CA VAL A 308 30.23 -10.73 -7.46
C VAL A 308 29.61 -11.71 -6.48
N LEU A 309 30.31 -12.79 -6.23
CA LEU A 309 29.88 -13.87 -5.33
C LEU A 309 30.57 -13.75 -3.97
N PRO A 310 29.89 -14.09 -2.86
CA PRO A 310 30.50 -14.09 -1.56
C PRO A 310 31.47 -15.27 -1.43
N ALA A 311 32.50 -15.11 -0.59
CA ALA A 311 33.53 -16.13 -0.41
C ALA A 311 32.99 -17.51 -0.02
N ALA A 312 31.89 -17.56 0.73
CA ALA A 312 31.20 -18.78 1.15
C ALA A 312 30.62 -19.61 -0.02
N MET A 313 30.56 -19.06 -1.23
CA MET A 313 30.06 -19.73 -2.43
C MET A 313 31.16 -20.24 -3.35
N TYR A 314 32.42 -19.95 -3.08
CA TYR A 314 33.54 -20.43 -3.89
C TYR A 314 33.63 -21.97 -3.82
N GLY A 315 33.77 -22.60 -5.00
CA GLY A 315 33.84 -24.07 -5.13
C GLY A 315 32.51 -24.81 -5.05
N LYS A 316 31.38 -24.12 -4.82
CA LYS A 316 30.03 -24.74 -4.86
C LYS A 316 29.50 -24.76 -6.30
N PRO A 317 28.69 -25.77 -6.68
CA PRO A 317 28.00 -25.75 -7.96
C PRO A 317 27.03 -24.55 -7.99
N LEU A 318 27.37 -23.55 -8.80
CA LEU A 318 26.51 -22.40 -9.01
C LEU A 318 25.31 -22.80 -9.89
N PRO A 319 24.13 -22.19 -9.68
CA PRO A 319 23.01 -22.38 -10.60
C PRO A 319 23.47 -22.05 -12.01
N ARG A 320 23.17 -22.93 -12.97
CA ARG A 320 23.55 -22.70 -14.37
C ARG A 320 22.84 -21.43 -14.84
N LEU A 321 23.60 -20.35 -15.05
CA LEU A 321 23.18 -19.21 -15.87
C LEU A 321 23.08 -19.70 -17.31
N ARG A 322 22.01 -20.42 -17.65
CA ARG A 322 21.76 -20.84 -19.03
C ARG A 322 21.52 -19.56 -19.83
N GLN A 323 22.49 -19.21 -20.68
CA GLN A 323 22.43 -18.25 -21.80
C GLN A 323 22.96 -16.82 -21.61
N THR A 324 23.77 -16.50 -20.59
CA THR A 324 24.55 -15.25 -20.64
C THR A 324 25.98 -15.53 -21.12
N TYR A 325 26.21 -15.29 -22.41
CA TYR A 325 27.56 -15.19 -22.95
C TYR A 325 28.26 -14.02 -22.25
N GLY A 326 29.30 -14.29 -21.45
CA GLY A 326 30.18 -13.24 -20.91
C GLY A 326 29.96 -12.80 -19.47
N VAL A 327 29.19 -13.52 -18.63
CA VAL A 327 29.20 -13.23 -17.17
C VAL A 327 30.58 -13.55 -16.62
N VAL A 328 31.31 -12.52 -16.21
CA VAL A 328 32.57 -12.69 -15.51
C VAL A 328 32.27 -12.79 -14.02
N TYR A 329 32.42 -13.99 -13.46
CA TYR A 329 32.48 -14.16 -12.01
C TYR A 329 33.81 -13.58 -11.52
N ARG A 330 33.76 -12.53 -10.70
CA ARG A 330 34.96 -11.99 -10.05
C ARG A 330 34.92 -12.29 -8.56
N THR A 331 36.06 -12.74 -8.06
CA THR A 331 36.40 -12.69 -6.65
C THR A 331 37.08 -11.35 -6.40
N GLU A 332 36.84 -10.73 -5.25
CA GLU A 332 37.71 -9.66 -4.76
C GLU A 332 39.11 -10.21 -4.44
#